data_AF-A0A6A4UH61-F1
#
_entry.id   AF-A0A6A4UH61-F1
#
_cell.length_a   1.000
_cell.length_b   1.000
_cell.length_c   1.000
_cell.angle_alpha   90.00
_cell.angle_beta   90.00
_cell.angle_gamma   90.00
#
_symmetry.space_group_name_H-M   'P 1'
#
loop_
_entity.id
_entity.type
_entity.pdbx_description
1 polymer ?
#
loop_
_entity_poly.entity_id
_entity_poly.type
_entity_poly.pdbx_seq_one_letter_code
_entity_poly.pdbx_strand_id
1 'polypeptide(L)'
;MPTRTKHTENKEKVETFLDKELIRRVKERFAREGRTISDIIQDALIKYNEAESTKPELRRAAVNRFCSRPFNLNTREINDLLN
;
A
#
# COMPACT_ATOMS: atom_id res chain seq x y z
N MET A 1 -12.73 42.03 -14.13
CA MET A 1 -12.32 41.45 -12.82
C MET A 1 -12.78 40.01 -12.79
N PRO A 2 -11.93 38.99 -13.06
CA PRO A 2 -12.38 37.61 -12.98
C PRO A 2 -12.39 37.17 -11.51
N THR A 3 -13.58 36.86 -11.02
CA THR A 3 -13.85 36.27 -9.70
C THR A 3 -13.18 34.91 -9.63
N ARG A 4 -12.21 34.75 -8.71
CA ARG A 4 -11.59 33.45 -8.39
C ARG A 4 -12.64 32.54 -7.78
N THR A 5 -13.15 31.61 -8.57
CA THR A 5 -13.95 30.48 -8.11
C THR A 5 -13.11 29.65 -7.14
N LYS A 6 -13.49 29.63 -5.86
CA LYS A 6 -12.87 28.75 -4.86
C LYS A 6 -13.26 27.32 -5.22
N HIS A 7 -12.35 26.56 -5.80
CA HIS A 7 -12.47 25.11 -5.80
C HIS A 7 -12.45 24.66 -4.33
N THR A 8 -13.61 24.28 -3.80
CA THR A 8 -13.71 23.50 -2.57
C THR A 8 -13.15 22.12 -2.87
N GLU A 9 -11.84 21.96 -2.72
CA GLU A 9 -11.22 20.64 -2.65
C GLU A 9 -11.82 19.91 -1.44
N ASN A 10 -12.30 18.68 -1.62
CA ASN A 10 -12.94 17.86 -0.60
C ASN A 10 -11.91 17.36 0.44
N LYS A 11 -11.31 18.29 1.19
CA LYS A 11 -10.23 18.06 2.15
C LYS A 11 -10.74 18.38 3.55
N GLU A 12 -10.65 17.42 4.46
CA GLU A 12 -10.97 17.60 5.87
C GLU A 12 -9.68 17.81 6.68
N LYS A 13 -9.69 18.79 7.59
CA LYS A 13 -8.53 19.07 8.44
C LYS A 13 -8.55 18.11 9.63
N VAL A 14 -7.51 17.28 9.75
CA VAL A 14 -7.29 16.39 10.89
C VAL A 14 -6.16 16.95 11.75
N GLU A 15 -6.43 17.17 13.04
CA GLU A 15 -5.42 17.54 14.04
C GLU A 15 -5.03 16.29 14.84
N THR A 16 -3.73 16.02 14.94
CA THR A 16 -3.21 14.83 15.64
C THR A 16 -1.86 15.12 16.27
N PHE A 17 -1.51 14.35 17.30
CA PHE A 17 -0.21 14.38 17.95
C PHE A 17 0.67 13.27 17.38
N LEU A 18 1.80 13.66 16.78
CA LEU A 18 2.80 12.74 16.26
C LEU A 18 4.11 12.92 17.02
N ASP A 19 4.86 11.83 17.15
CA ASP A 19 6.17 11.85 17.77
C ASP A 19 7.12 12.83 17.05
N LYS A 20 7.92 13.56 17.83
CA LYS A 20 8.81 14.61 17.31
C LYS A 20 9.89 14.05 16.38
N GLU A 21 10.40 12.86 16.69
CA GLU A 21 11.40 12.18 15.88
C GLU A 21 10.79 11.69 14.56
N LEU A 22 9.53 11.23 14.58
CA LEU A 22 8.79 10.92 13.36
C LEU A 22 8.62 12.16 12.47
N ILE A 23 8.23 13.30 13.04
CA ILE A 23 8.11 14.57 12.29
C ILE A 23 9.46 14.97 11.67
N ARG A 24 10.57 14.81 12.40
CA ARG A 24 11.91 15.10 11.88
C ARG A 24 12.21 14.29 10.62
N ARG A 25 11.97 12.97 10.66
CA ARG A 25 12.19 12.08 9.51
C ARG A 25 11.30 12.41 8.33
N VAL A 26 10.04 12.77 8.57
CA VAL A 26 9.11 13.21 7.51
C VAL A 26 9.58 14.51 6.86
N LYS A 27 10.12 15.46 7.63
CA LYS A 27 10.70 16.70 7.11
C LYS A 27 11.96 16.46 6.26
N GLU A 28 12.80 15.52 6.66
CA GLU A 28 13.98 15.14 5.87
C GLU A 28 13.57 14.51 4.54
N ARG A 29 12.49 13.71 4.56
CA ARG A 29 11.92 13.14 3.34
C ARG A 29 11.30 14.21 2.44
N PHE A 30 10.55 15.15 3.01
CA PHE A 30 10.05 16.36 2.32
C PHE A 30 11.18 17.10 1.58
N ALA A 31 12.31 17.34 2.26
CA ALA A 31 13.45 18.05 1.69
C ALA A 31 14.11 17.30 0.53
N ARG A 32 14.07 15.96 0.55
CA ARG A 32 14.65 15.11 -0.51
C ARG A 32 13.75 14.91 -1.72
N GLU A 33 12.44 14.79 -1.50
CA GLU A 33 11.48 14.36 -2.53
C GLU A 33 10.68 15.53 -3.12
N GLY A 34 10.76 16.74 -2.55
CA GLY A 34 10.04 17.93 -3.04
C GLY A 34 8.51 17.85 -2.89
N ARG A 35 8.01 16.89 -2.11
CA ARG A 35 6.57 16.67 -1.84
C ARG A 35 6.19 17.25 -0.49
N THR A 36 4.96 17.71 -0.30
CA THR A 36 4.54 18.30 0.97
C THR A 36 4.38 17.25 2.08
N ILE A 37 4.48 17.67 3.34
CA ILE A 37 4.22 16.78 4.50
C ILE A 37 2.80 16.18 4.41
N SER A 38 1.83 16.97 3.93
CA SER A 38 0.45 16.52 3.74
C SER A 38 0.37 15.35 2.75
N ASP A 39 1.09 15.44 1.62
CA ASP A 39 1.10 14.37 0.61
C ASP A 39 1.74 13.09 1.16
N ILE A 40 2.82 13.23 1.94
CA ILE A 40 3.50 12.09 2.57
C ILE A 40 2.57 11.38 3.57
N ILE A 41 1.84 12.15 4.39
CA ILE A 41 0.91 11.60 5.38
C ILE A 41 -0.29 10.94 4.67
N GLN A 42 -0.84 11.58 3.63
CA GLN A 42 -1.94 11.01 2.84
C GLN A 42 -1.53 9.69 2.18
N ASP A 43 -0.37 9.64 1.52
CA ASP A 43 0.15 8.41 0.92
C ASP A 43 0.35 7.30 1.96
N ALA A 44 0.83 7.64 3.15
CA ALA A 44 1.01 6.67 4.23
C ALA A 44 -0.33 6.11 4.73
N LEU A 45 -1.35 6.96 4.86
CA LEU A 45 -2.70 6.53 5.26
C LEU A 45 -3.38 5.69 4.18
N ILE A 46 -3.23 6.05 2.91
CA ILE A 46 -3.70 5.24 1.78
C ILE A 46 -3.03 3.87 1.83
N LYS A 47 -1.70 3.80 1.94
CA LYS A 47 -0.98 2.53 2.02
C LYS A 47 -1.37 1.71 3.25
N TYR A 48 -1.62 2.35 4.38
CA TYR A 48 -2.06 1.66 5.59
C TYR A 48 -3.46 1.03 5.41
N ASN A 49 -4.38 1.77 4.78
CA ASN A 49 -5.73 1.26 4.50
C ASN A 49 -5.75 0.23 3.35
N GLU A 50 -4.94 0.42 2.31
CA GLU A 50 -4.77 -0.56 1.23
C GLU A 50 -4.03 -1.82 1.71
N ALA A 51 -3.23 -1.71 2.77
CA ALA A 51 -2.60 -2.87 3.40
C ALA A 51 -3.61 -3.79 4.13
N GLU A 52 -4.91 -3.50 4.06
CA GLU A 52 -5.95 -4.33 4.64
C GLU A 52 -6.10 -5.67 3.88
N SER A 53 -5.42 -6.67 4.43
CA SER A 53 -5.83 -8.08 4.43
C SER A 53 -5.69 -8.86 3.12
N THR A 54 -4.47 -8.94 2.54
CA THR A 54 -4.02 -10.31 2.22
C THR A 54 -3.91 -11.04 3.55
N LYS A 55 -5.06 -11.49 4.10
CA LYS A 55 -5.14 -12.27 5.33
C LYS A 55 -4.10 -13.36 5.12
N PRO A 56 -3.00 -13.38 5.89
CA PRO A 56 -1.96 -14.39 5.71
C PRO A 56 -2.60 -15.79 5.70
N GLU A 57 -3.69 -15.93 6.43
CA GLU A 57 -4.59 -17.09 6.44
C GLU A 57 -5.27 -17.39 5.10
N LEU A 58 -5.80 -16.41 4.37
CA LEU A 58 -6.37 -16.63 3.02
C LEU A 58 -5.30 -17.08 2.04
N ARG A 59 -4.10 -16.49 2.10
CA ARG A 59 -2.95 -16.95 1.29
C ARG A 59 -2.54 -18.37 1.67
N ARG A 60 -2.45 -18.67 2.95
CA ARG A 60 -2.09 -20.02 3.45
C ARG A 60 -3.16 -21.05 3.07
N ALA A 61 -4.43 -20.69 3.15
CA ALA A 61 -5.54 -21.54 2.72
C ALA A 61 -5.53 -21.79 1.21
N ALA A 62 -5.20 -20.78 0.39
CA ALA A 62 -5.05 -20.93 -1.05
C ALA A 62 -3.88 -21.87 -1.42
N VAL A 63 -2.73 -21.71 -0.77
CA VAL A 63 -1.56 -22.60 -0.94
C VAL A 63 -1.90 -24.02 -0.52
N ASN A 64 -2.51 -24.20 0.66
CA ASN A 64 -2.95 -25.52 1.11
C ASN A 64 -3.92 -26.14 0.10
N ARG A 65 -4.96 -25.44 -0.36
CA ARG A 65 -5.92 -25.95 -1.34
C ARG A 65 -5.26 -26.34 -2.67
N PHE A 66 -4.28 -25.57 -3.12
CA PHE A 66 -3.51 -25.85 -4.33
C PHE A 66 -2.64 -27.10 -4.17
N CYS A 67 -1.87 -27.20 -3.07
CA CYS A 67 -0.97 -28.31 -2.80
C CYS A 67 -1.65 -29.59 -2.29
N SER A 68 -2.89 -29.51 -1.81
CA SER A 68 -3.67 -30.67 -1.33
C SER A 68 -4.27 -31.50 -2.47
N ARG A 69 -4.32 -30.95 -3.68
CA ARG A 69 -4.78 -31.71 -4.85
C ARG A 69 -3.60 -32.52 -5.38
N PRO A 70 -3.76 -33.84 -5.61
CA PRO A 70 -2.72 -34.59 -6.31
C PRO A 70 -2.53 -33.92 -7.67
N PHE A 71 -1.33 -33.40 -7.90
CA PHE A 71 -0.91 -32.96 -9.22
C PHE A 71 -0.83 -34.21 -10.08
N ASN A 72 -1.86 -34.45 -10.89
CA ASN A 72 -1.86 -35.52 -11.88
C ASN A 72 -1.03 -35.10 -13.12
N LEU A 73 0.14 -34.49 -12.89
CA LEU A 73 1.08 -34.17 -13.94
C LEU A 73 1.98 -35.38 -14.14
N ASN A 74 2.03 -35.89 -15.36
CA ASN A 74 2.98 -36.93 -15.70
C ASN A 74 4.41 -36.33 -15.80
N THR A 75 5.44 -37.18 -15.73
CA THR A 75 6.84 -36.74 -15.70
C THR A 75 7.23 -35.87 -16.91
N ARG A 76 6.56 -36.05 -18.06
CA ARG A 76 6.81 -35.24 -19.26
C ARG A 76 6.30 -33.81 -19.08
N GLU A 77 5.09 -33.65 -18.55
CA GLU A 77 4.50 -32.33 -18.27
C GLU A 77 5.27 -31.57 -17.18
N ILE A 78 5.86 -32.29 -16.21
CA ILE A 78 6.75 -31.69 -15.20
C ILE A 78 8.04 -31.16 -15.85
N ASN A 79 8.66 -31.95 -16.74
CA ASN A 79 9.88 -31.52 -17.43
C ASN A 79 9.65 -30.34 -18.37
N ASP A 80 8.46 -30.22 -18.96
CA ASP A 80 8.10 -29.07 -19.81
C ASP A 80 7.89 -27.77 -19.01
N LEU A 81 7.55 -27.85 -17.71
CA LEU A 81 7.40 -26.68 -16.83
C LEU A 81 8.73 -26.22 -16.19
N LEU A 82 9.74 -27.11 -16.13
CA LEU A 82 11.04 -26.85 -15.50
C LEU A 82 12.12 -26.37 -16.50
N ASN A 83 11.81 -26.38 -17.79
CA ASN A 83 12.62 -25.82 -18.88
C ASN A 83 12.06 -24.48 -19.35
#